data_AF-A0A6L9IM02-F1
#
_entry.id   AF-A0A6L9IM02-F1
#
_cell.length_a   1.000
_cell.length_b   1.000
_cell.length_c   1.000
_cell.angle_alpha   90.00
_cell.angle_beta   90.00
_cell.angle_gamma   90.00
#
_symmetry.space_group_name_H-M   'P 1'
#
loop_
_entity.id
_entity.type
_entity.pdbx_description
1 polymer ?
#
loop_
_entity_poly.entity_id
_entity_poly.type
_entity_poly.pdbx_seq_one_letter_code
_entity_poly.pdbx_strand_id
1 'polypeptide(L)'
;MILAKAYFRIVFVLALIIPMSVVITQAQPEDEEPFVLADFEEPLFLGRDGDGLDIGFVPWGDAAENVVLEIVSAEDDLALPNQGDGNDILQVTYDINGFGGFTHALTDGTNWSPQDWTDYTALDFWLYGAESGAVIQVEIFDNRAPDSTSDTAERWYYRLDDDFAGWQFFSIPFEYFQRRTDWQPGGAPSDGLGLAEVHGYAFAFPAGVGAHTTYIDDVAVSNSEGNVEAVATAVPTMTPEPADEAAAVRSTPEPYNFDGEWVLLWSDEFEADAGAPINDAYWTCEVGGHGWGNAQLEHNTDRIENVAHSGDGMLIITAREESYRGNDYTSARCNTMDKVEFTYGRVEARINLPEGQGLWPAFWMLGADFPEVGWPASGEIDIMEYVGKEPRSTHGTVHGPGFSGSGGLGLRYIFDEPVADDFHVFGIEWEPEIIRWTINGEVFHTATPETLYGGTWVFDHDFFILINVAVGGSWPGSPDDTTEFPQEMLVDWVRVYQRN
;
A
#
# COMPACT_ATOMS: atom_id res chain seq x y z
N MET A 1 18.92 1.86 -78.91
CA MET A 1 19.80 2.78 -78.16
C MET A 1 19.22 2.86 -76.75
N ILE A 2 19.96 2.34 -75.79
CA ILE A 2 19.53 2.06 -74.40
C ILE A 2 19.38 3.39 -73.65
N LEU A 3 18.26 3.61 -72.97
CA LEU A 3 18.12 4.68 -71.97
C LEU A 3 17.57 4.09 -70.67
N ALA A 4 18.41 4.22 -69.64
CA ALA A 4 18.22 3.70 -68.29
C ALA A 4 17.10 4.45 -67.55
N LYS A 5 16.25 3.71 -66.85
CA LYS A 5 15.33 4.25 -65.82
C LYS A 5 16.01 4.12 -64.46
N ALA A 6 16.35 5.26 -63.85
CA ALA A 6 16.74 5.34 -62.46
C ALA A 6 15.48 5.37 -61.57
N TYR A 7 15.42 4.49 -60.58
CA TYR A 7 14.42 4.51 -59.51
C TYR A 7 14.89 5.44 -58.40
N PHE A 8 14.12 6.48 -58.10
CA PHE A 8 14.31 7.35 -56.95
C PHE A 8 13.52 6.75 -55.77
N ARG A 9 14.20 6.34 -54.70
CA ARG A 9 13.56 5.99 -53.41
C ARG A 9 13.38 7.28 -52.62
N ILE A 10 12.13 7.64 -52.34
CA ILE A 10 11.77 8.70 -51.39
C ILE A 10 11.85 8.10 -50.00
N VAL A 11 12.73 8.63 -49.16
CA VAL A 11 12.79 8.35 -47.72
C VAL A 11 11.84 9.35 -47.05
N PHE A 12 10.76 8.86 -46.44
CA PHE A 12 9.95 9.65 -45.51
C PHE A 12 10.67 9.69 -44.17
N VAL A 13 11.12 10.86 -43.75
CA VAL A 13 11.50 11.14 -42.37
C VAL A 13 10.22 11.56 -41.66
N LEU A 14 9.67 10.68 -40.83
CA LEU A 14 8.65 11.07 -39.85
C LEU A 14 9.36 11.88 -38.76
N ALA A 15 9.14 13.19 -38.73
CA ALA A 15 9.43 14.00 -37.56
C ALA A 15 8.36 13.68 -36.51
N LEU A 16 8.80 13.08 -35.40
CA LEU A 16 7.99 12.89 -34.20
C LEU A 16 7.70 14.29 -33.63
N ILE A 17 6.46 14.75 -33.75
CA ILE A 17 5.98 15.92 -33.02
C ILE A 17 5.53 15.38 -31.66
N ILE A 18 6.37 15.58 -30.64
CA ILE A 18 5.97 15.40 -29.24
C ILE A 18 4.93 16.50 -28.95
N PRO A 19 3.71 16.19 -28.48
CA PRO A 19 2.82 17.24 -28.02
C PRO A 19 3.44 17.83 -26.74
N MET A 20 3.79 19.11 -26.78
CA MET A 20 3.97 19.88 -25.55
C MET A 20 2.60 19.90 -24.86
N SER A 21 2.51 19.25 -23.70
CA SER A 21 1.39 19.43 -22.78
C SER A 21 1.37 20.91 -22.39
N VAL A 22 0.29 21.59 -22.75
CA VAL A 22 0.00 22.92 -22.23
C VAL A 22 -0.45 22.71 -20.79
N VAL A 23 0.37 23.12 -19.83
CA VAL A 23 -0.03 23.21 -18.42
C VAL A 23 -1.10 24.29 -18.35
N ILE A 24 -2.35 23.88 -18.14
CA ILE A 24 -3.46 24.78 -17.86
C ILE A 24 -3.50 24.93 -16.34
N THR A 25 -2.99 26.04 -15.82
CA THR A 25 -3.20 26.44 -14.42
C THR A 25 -4.70 26.61 -14.20
N GLN A 26 -5.32 25.69 -13.47
CA GLN A 26 -6.73 25.81 -13.09
C GLN A 26 -6.84 26.84 -11.95
N ALA A 27 -7.76 27.79 -12.08
CA ALA A 27 -8.05 28.79 -11.06
C ALA A 27 -9.12 28.27 -10.09
N GLN A 28 -9.05 28.74 -8.83
CA GLN A 28 -9.98 28.41 -7.75
C GLN A 28 -11.45 28.79 -8.12
N PRO A 29 -12.46 27.94 -7.80
CA PRO A 29 -13.88 28.29 -7.93
C PRO A 29 -14.33 29.37 -6.91
N GLU A 30 -15.32 30.19 -7.28
CA GLU A 30 -15.73 31.44 -6.58
C GLU A 30 -16.84 31.29 -5.50
N ASP A 31 -17.29 30.09 -5.14
CA ASP A 31 -18.41 29.90 -4.21
C ASP A 31 -17.95 29.51 -2.79
N GLU A 32 -18.21 30.41 -1.82
CA GLU A 32 -17.80 30.41 -0.40
C GLU A 32 -16.27 30.44 -0.14
N GLU A 33 -15.81 31.41 0.67
CA GLU A 33 -14.37 31.51 0.94
C GLU A 33 -13.88 30.33 1.79
N PRO A 34 -12.76 29.70 1.40
CA PRO A 34 -12.22 28.54 2.11
C PRO A 34 -11.79 28.93 3.53
N PHE A 35 -11.92 27.99 4.47
CA PHE A 35 -11.42 28.16 5.82
C PHE A 35 -9.94 27.81 5.85
N VAL A 36 -9.11 28.86 5.88
CA VAL A 36 -7.64 28.73 5.90
C VAL A 36 -7.16 28.13 7.22
N LEU A 37 -6.44 27.02 7.11
CA LEU A 37 -5.77 26.32 8.20
C LEU A 37 -4.34 26.81 8.39
N ALA A 38 -3.63 27.08 7.28
CA ALA A 38 -2.29 27.63 7.27
C ALA A 38 -2.00 28.36 5.96
N ASP A 39 -1.76 29.67 6.04
CA ASP A 39 -1.27 30.55 4.96
C ASP A 39 0.23 30.85 5.08
N PHE A 40 0.90 30.33 6.12
CA PHE A 40 2.35 30.44 6.35
C PHE A 40 2.93 31.86 6.48
N GLU A 41 2.07 32.86 6.69
CA GLU A 41 2.43 34.26 6.96
C GLU A 41 2.89 34.52 8.41
N GLU A 42 2.85 33.49 9.26
CA GLU A 42 3.29 33.53 10.65
C GLU A 42 4.32 32.42 10.93
N PRO A 43 5.24 32.59 11.90
CA PRO A 43 6.23 31.58 12.23
C PRO A 43 5.61 30.23 12.61
N LEU A 44 6.20 29.14 12.10
CA LEU A 44 5.77 27.78 12.45
C LEU A 44 5.83 27.55 13.97
N PHE A 45 4.69 27.21 14.55
CA PHE A 45 4.60 26.81 15.94
C PHE A 45 4.97 25.33 16.08
N LEU A 46 5.87 25.00 17.02
CA LEU A 46 6.17 23.64 17.43
C LEU A 46 6.20 23.59 18.96
N GLY A 47 5.35 22.76 19.55
CA GLY A 47 5.20 22.64 21.00
C GLY A 47 4.90 21.22 21.44
N ARG A 48 4.64 21.07 22.75
CA ARG A 48 4.10 19.84 23.34
C ARG A 48 2.94 20.18 24.26
N ASP A 49 1.92 19.34 24.26
CA ASP A 49 0.79 19.46 25.17
C ASP A 49 1.08 18.91 26.58
N GLY A 50 0.05 18.89 27.44
CA GLY A 50 0.14 18.41 28.81
C GLY A 50 0.47 16.92 28.96
N ASP A 51 0.18 16.11 27.93
CA ASP A 51 0.44 14.67 27.89
C ASP A 51 1.78 14.35 27.20
N GLY A 52 2.42 15.37 26.62
CA GLY A 52 3.73 15.28 25.99
C GLY A 52 3.68 14.96 24.49
N LEU A 53 2.52 15.08 23.86
CA LEU A 53 2.32 14.92 22.42
C LEU A 53 2.79 16.20 21.70
N ASP A 54 3.47 16.03 20.57
CA ASP A 54 3.93 17.16 19.76
C ASP A 54 2.72 17.84 19.08
N ILE A 55 2.69 19.18 19.08
CA ILE A 55 1.60 20.02 18.54
C ILE A 55 2.15 21.12 17.62
N GLY A 56 1.34 21.58 16.68
CA GLY A 56 1.75 22.51 15.62
C GLY A 56 2.41 21.79 14.45
N PHE A 57 3.42 22.39 13.83
CA PHE A 57 4.15 21.86 12.69
C PHE A 57 5.32 20.98 13.14
N VAL A 58 5.13 19.67 13.06
CA VAL A 58 6.04 18.63 13.57
C VAL A 58 6.70 17.92 12.38
N PRO A 59 7.98 18.17 12.06
CA PRO A 59 8.71 17.35 11.10
C PRO A 59 9.06 15.99 11.70
N TRP A 60 9.00 14.94 10.90
CA TRP A 60 9.30 13.57 11.31
C TRP A 60 9.97 12.80 10.18
N GLY A 61 10.74 11.76 10.53
CA GLY A 61 11.35 10.88 9.54
C GLY A 61 12.34 9.86 10.11
N ASP A 62 12.88 9.02 9.21
CA ASP A 62 13.78 7.91 9.51
C ASP A 62 15.17 8.34 10.02
N ALA A 63 15.57 9.58 9.79
CA ALA A 63 16.78 10.18 10.34
C ALA A 63 16.51 11.61 10.81
N ALA A 64 17.27 12.08 11.79
CA ALA A 64 17.17 13.48 12.22
C ALA A 64 17.54 14.42 11.05
N GLU A 65 16.77 15.49 10.87
CA GLU A 65 16.98 16.54 9.86
C GLU A 65 16.83 16.06 8.40
N ASN A 66 16.28 14.87 8.16
CA ASN A 66 15.95 14.40 6.82
C ASN A 66 14.72 15.11 6.22
N VAL A 67 13.92 15.79 7.04
CA VAL A 67 12.84 16.70 6.64
C VAL A 67 12.98 17.98 7.47
N VAL A 68 13.06 19.12 6.79
CA VAL A 68 13.21 20.43 7.41
C VAL A 68 12.16 21.37 6.86
N LEU A 69 11.52 22.11 7.77
CA LEU A 69 10.47 23.09 7.47
C LEU A 69 11.02 24.49 7.73
N GLU A 70 10.92 25.37 6.74
CA GLU A 70 11.31 26.77 6.85
C GLU A 70 10.26 27.67 6.18
N ILE A 71 9.95 28.80 6.80
CA ILE A 71 9.20 29.87 6.12
C ILE A 71 10.19 30.69 5.29
N VAL A 72 9.88 30.87 4.01
CA VAL A 72 10.69 31.68 3.08
C VAL A 72 9.81 32.67 2.34
N SER A 73 10.32 33.89 2.15
CA SER A 73 9.61 34.88 1.32
C SER A 73 9.72 34.50 -0.15
N ALA A 74 8.57 34.32 -0.80
CA ALA A 74 8.44 34.07 -2.22
C ALA A 74 8.67 35.36 -3.01
N GLU A 75 9.84 35.50 -3.62
CA GLU A 75 10.14 36.55 -4.59
C GLU A 75 10.11 35.99 -6.03
N ASP A 76 9.69 36.81 -7.01
CA ASP A 76 9.70 36.50 -8.44
C ASP A 76 8.97 35.20 -8.83
N ASP A 77 9.70 34.20 -9.35
CA ASP A 77 9.16 32.97 -9.96
C ASP A 77 8.52 31.99 -8.94
N LEU A 78 8.69 32.24 -7.64
CA LEU A 78 8.11 31.43 -6.55
C LEU A 78 6.81 32.00 -6.00
N ALA A 79 6.39 33.21 -6.39
CA ALA A 79 5.10 33.75 -5.95
C ALA A 79 3.95 32.88 -6.46
N LEU A 80 2.93 32.66 -5.61
CA LEU A 80 1.72 31.96 -6.02
C LEU A 80 1.07 32.65 -7.23
N PRO A 81 0.41 31.91 -8.14
CA PRO A 81 -0.27 32.50 -9.29
C PRO A 81 -1.28 33.59 -8.89
N ASN A 82 -1.07 34.81 -9.38
CA ASN A 82 -1.89 36.01 -9.14
C ASN A 82 -1.76 36.67 -7.76
N GLN A 83 -0.80 36.28 -6.93
CA GLN A 83 -0.44 37.04 -5.74
C GLN A 83 0.67 38.08 -6.05
N GLY A 84 0.69 39.19 -5.31
CA GLY A 84 1.65 40.29 -5.48
C GLY A 84 2.96 40.07 -4.71
N ASP A 85 3.90 41.01 -4.81
CA ASP A 85 5.17 40.94 -4.08
C ASP A 85 4.93 40.86 -2.55
N GLY A 86 5.44 39.80 -1.90
CA GLY A 86 5.48 39.64 -0.43
C GLY A 86 4.53 38.56 0.13
N ASN A 87 4.74 37.31 -0.28
CA ASN A 87 4.04 36.12 0.23
C ASN A 87 5.07 35.19 0.89
N ASP A 88 4.85 34.76 2.12
CA ASP A 88 5.73 33.84 2.84
C ASP A 88 5.17 32.41 2.69
N ILE A 89 6.00 31.49 2.19
CA ILE A 89 5.59 30.12 1.86
C ILE A 89 6.31 29.09 2.74
N LEU A 90 5.70 27.92 2.91
CA LEU A 90 6.39 26.79 3.55
C LEU A 90 7.35 26.13 2.55
N GLN A 91 8.65 26.26 2.79
CA GLN A 91 9.67 25.42 2.17
C GLN A 91 9.83 24.11 2.95
N VAL A 92 9.78 22.99 2.23
CA VAL A 92 10.12 21.68 2.77
C VAL A 92 11.30 21.10 2.00
N THR A 93 12.42 20.90 2.70
CA THR A 93 13.56 20.16 2.15
C THR A 93 13.57 18.75 2.70
N TYR A 94 13.77 17.74 1.85
CA TYR A 94 13.76 16.35 2.27
C TYR A 94 14.81 15.48 1.56
N ASP A 95 15.40 14.53 2.28
CA ASP A 95 16.30 13.48 1.79
C ASP A 95 16.06 12.20 2.61
N ILE A 96 15.00 11.47 2.24
CA ILE A 96 14.40 10.40 3.04
C ILE A 96 14.87 9.04 2.52
N ASN A 97 15.26 8.12 3.42
CA ASN A 97 15.60 6.74 3.00
C ASN A 97 14.48 5.74 3.27
N GLY A 98 13.64 5.98 4.29
CA GLY A 98 12.55 5.09 4.68
C GLY A 98 11.18 5.78 4.72
N PHE A 99 10.99 6.70 5.66
CA PHE A 99 9.76 7.46 5.83
C PHE A 99 10.10 8.88 6.30
N GLY A 100 9.30 9.86 5.91
CA GLY A 100 9.49 11.25 6.35
C GLY A 100 8.40 12.18 5.85
N GLY A 101 8.19 13.26 6.58
CA GLY A 101 7.14 14.21 6.31
C GLY A 101 7.02 15.25 7.42
N PHE A 102 5.89 15.94 7.44
CA PHE A 102 5.49 16.72 8.59
C PHE A 102 4.00 16.61 8.86
N THR A 103 3.64 16.83 10.11
CA THR A 103 2.25 16.94 10.58
C THR A 103 1.97 18.37 10.99
N HIS A 104 0.81 18.91 10.65
CA HIS A 104 0.22 20.04 11.36
C HIS A 104 -0.83 19.51 12.35
N ALA A 105 -0.41 19.32 13.61
CA ALA A 105 -1.27 18.89 14.70
C ALA A 105 -2.02 20.10 15.26
N LEU A 106 -3.34 20.14 15.06
CA LEU A 106 -4.17 21.31 15.34
C LEU A 106 -4.19 21.64 16.83
N THR A 107 -4.08 22.91 17.19
CA THR A 107 -3.89 23.28 18.59
C THR A 107 -4.54 24.61 18.94
N ASP A 108 -4.97 24.72 20.20
CA ASP A 108 -5.37 25.97 20.84
C ASP A 108 -4.16 26.80 21.33
N GLY A 109 -2.94 26.35 20.99
CA GLY A 109 -1.65 26.89 21.41
C GLY A 109 -1.10 26.26 22.69
N THR A 110 -1.86 25.39 23.36
CA THR A 110 -1.43 24.66 24.56
C THR A 110 -1.71 23.17 24.48
N ASN A 111 -2.85 22.77 23.93
CA ASN A 111 -3.31 21.40 23.85
C ASN A 111 -3.46 20.96 22.40
N TRP A 112 -3.32 19.66 22.14
CA TRP A 112 -3.74 19.08 20.88
C TRP A 112 -5.28 19.08 20.84
N SER A 113 -5.87 19.91 19.97
CA SER A 113 -7.30 20.22 20.00
C SER A 113 -7.91 20.04 18.62
N PRO A 114 -9.04 19.32 18.51
CA PRO A 114 -9.64 19.06 17.23
C PRO A 114 -10.44 20.25 16.68
N GLN A 115 -10.78 20.15 15.41
CA GLN A 115 -11.74 21.01 14.72
C GLN A 115 -12.87 20.17 14.13
N ASP A 116 -14.02 20.81 13.94
CA ASP A 116 -15.17 20.22 13.24
C ASP A 116 -15.12 20.67 11.78
N TRP A 117 -14.92 19.73 10.87
CA TRP A 117 -14.85 19.94 9.43
C TRP A 117 -16.07 19.39 8.68
N THR A 118 -17.15 19.03 9.38
CA THR A 118 -18.34 18.41 8.76
C THR A 118 -19.11 19.32 7.79
N ASP A 119 -18.89 20.63 7.87
CA ASP A 119 -19.46 21.63 6.96
C ASP A 119 -18.64 21.82 5.66
N TYR A 120 -17.54 21.07 5.48
CA TYR A 120 -16.65 21.14 4.31
C TYR A 120 -16.62 19.81 3.55
N THR A 121 -16.26 19.85 2.27
CA THR A 121 -16.20 18.68 1.39
C THR A 121 -14.79 18.36 0.88
N ALA A 122 -13.84 19.30 0.97
CA ALA A 122 -12.51 19.12 0.43
C ALA A 122 -11.40 19.72 1.32
N LEU A 123 -10.21 19.14 1.20
CA LEU A 123 -8.94 19.72 1.66
C LEU A 123 -8.25 20.39 0.47
N ASP A 124 -7.94 21.67 0.61
CA ASP A 124 -7.34 22.51 -0.42
C ASP A 124 -5.93 22.94 -0.03
N PHE A 125 -5.02 23.03 -1.00
CA PHE A 125 -3.69 23.61 -0.81
C PHE A 125 -3.00 23.87 -2.16
N TRP A 126 -2.00 24.73 -2.14
CA TRP A 126 -1.02 24.84 -3.22
C TRP A 126 0.21 24.00 -2.91
N LEU A 127 0.71 23.31 -3.93
CA LEU A 127 1.96 22.53 -3.87
C LEU A 127 2.82 22.88 -5.07
N TYR A 128 4.08 23.20 -4.82
CA TYR A 128 5.08 23.41 -5.86
C TYR A 128 5.79 22.09 -6.12
N GLY A 129 5.49 21.44 -7.25
CA GLY A 129 6.04 20.13 -7.58
C GLY A 129 7.57 20.14 -7.69
N ALA A 130 8.19 19.13 -7.11
CA ALA A 130 9.64 18.92 -7.14
C ALA A 130 10.07 18.08 -8.36
N GLU A 131 9.11 17.59 -9.15
CA GLU A 131 9.33 16.69 -10.30
C GLU A 131 10.09 15.42 -9.86
N SER A 132 9.84 14.95 -8.63
CA SER A 132 10.51 13.76 -8.08
C SER A 132 10.11 12.47 -8.79
N GLY A 133 8.97 12.46 -9.49
CA GLY A 133 8.41 11.29 -10.17
C GLY A 133 7.89 10.22 -9.20
N ALA A 134 7.70 10.59 -7.93
CA ALA A 134 7.24 9.71 -6.87
C ALA A 134 5.98 10.28 -6.19
N VAL A 135 5.51 9.59 -5.13
CA VAL A 135 4.23 9.88 -4.50
C VAL A 135 4.40 10.72 -3.25
N ILE A 136 3.64 11.80 -3.18
CA ILE A 136 3.39 12.56 -1.95
C ILE A 136 2.08 12.04 -1.35
N GLN A 137 2.11 11.65 -0.07
CA GLN A 137 0.91 11.22 0.65
C GLN A 137 0.43 12.36 1.54
N VAL A 138 -0.82 12.77 1.33
CA VAL A 138 -1.51 13.75 2.17
C VAL A 138 -2.38 12.98 3.14
N GLU A 139 -2.31 13.29 4.43
CA GLU A 139 -3.08 12.60 5.47
C GLU A 139 -4.02 13.54 6.21
N ILE A 140 -5.13 12.98 6.70
CA ILE A 140 -6.07 13.58 7.67
C ILE A 140 -6.09 12.69 8.91
N PHE A 141 -6.09 13.33 10.07
CA PHE A 141 -6.10 12.68 11.37
C PHE A 141 -7.49 12.84 11.98
N ASP A 142 -8.35 11.83 11.85
CA ASP A 142 -9.75 11.88 12.26
C ASP A 142 -9.98 11.11 13.56
N ASN A 143 -10.83 11.62 14.46
CA ASN A 143 -11.31 10.98 15.70
C ASN A 143 -10.24 10.27 16.55
N ARG A 144 -10.01 10.77 17.77
CA ARG A 144 -9.20 10.02 18.76
C ARG A 144 -10.06 9.05 19.54
N ALA A 145 -9.42 8.00 20.07
CA ALA A 145 -10.09 7.16 21.05
C ALA A 145 -10.55 8.01 22.25
N PRO A 146 -11.81 7.85 22.72
CA PRO A 146 -12.33 8.66 23.84
C PRO A 146 -11.42 8.59 25.07
N ASP A 147 -11.20 9.75 25.69
CA ASP A 147 -10.36 9.94 26.88
C ASP A 147 -8.87 9.53 26.71
N SER A 148 -8.40 9.34 25.47
CA SER A 148 -7.01 8.98 25.21
C SER A 148 -6.04 10.12 25.54
N THR A 149 -4.92 9.78 26.17
CA THR A 149 -3.78 10.68 26.39
C THR A 149 -2.63 10.41 25.41
N SER A 150 -2.86 9.56 24.40
CA SER A 150 -1.90 9.25 23.34
C SER A 150 -2.47 9.56 21.97
N ASP A 151 -1.60 9.60 20.97
CA ASP A 151 -2.02 9.61 19.58
C ASP A 151 -2.76 8.32 19.23
N THR A 152 -4.03 8.50 18.91
CA THR A 152 -5.02 7.48 18.57
C THR A 152 -5.92 8.02 17.45
N ALA A 153 -5.51 9.08 16.76
CA ALA A 153 -6.32 9.62 15.67
C ALA A 153 -6.20 8.71 14.45
N GLU A 154 -7.31 8.30 13.85
CA GLU A 154 -7.30 7.52 12.63
C GLU A 154 -6.56 8.26 11.51
N ARG A 155 -5.66 7.57 10.83
CA ARG A 155 -4.99 8.08 9.64
C ARG A 155 -5.79 7.75 8.40
N TRP A 156 -6.12 8.78 7.65
CA TRP A 156 -6.74 8.71 6.35
C TRP A 156 -5.80 9.35 5.35
N TYR A 157 -5.67 8.82 4.15
CA TYR A 157 -4.69 9.29 3.19
C TYR A 157 -5.26 9.46 1.78
N TYR A 158 -4.68 10.40 1.06
CA TYR A 158 -4.79 10.54 -0.38
C TYR A 158 -3.37 10.65 -0.96
N ARG A 159 -3.14 10.13 -2.17
CA ARG A 159 -1.82 10.10 -2.81
C ARG A 159 -1.79 10.90 -4.09
N LEU A 160 -0.76 11.72 -4.23
CA LEU A 160 -0.50 12.57 -5.37
C LEU A 160 0.79 12.14 -6.05
N ASP A 161 0.80 12.08 -7.37
CA ASP A 161 2.02 11.95 -8.15
C ASP A 161 2.69 13.34 -8.27
N ASP A 162 3.96 13.42 -7.87
CA ASP A 162 4.81 14.61 -8.07
C ASP A 162 5.54 14.48 -9.42
N ASP A 163 4.76 14.49 -10.51
CA ASP A 163 5.21 14.42 -11.90
C ASP A 163 5.19 15.78 -12.62
N PHE A 164 5.04 16.86 -11.85
CA PHE A 164 4.94 18.22 -12.33
C PHE A 164 5.99 19.11 -11.67
N ALA A 165 6.26 20.25 -12.30
CA ALA A 165 7.13 21.28 -11.78
C ALA A 165 6.34 22.59 -11.71
N GLY A 166 6.57 23.37 -10.64
CA GLY A 166 5.86 24.62 -10.41
C GLY A 166 4.60 24.45 -9.55
N TRP A 167 3.93 25.57 -9.30
CA TRP A 167 2.71 25.62 -8.49
C TRP A 167 1.53 24.93 -9.16
N GLN A 168 0.90 24.02 -8.42
CA GLN A 168 -0.39 23.45 -8.73
C GLN A 168 -1.31 23.54 -7.51
N PHE A 169 -2.57 23.89 -7.77
CA PHE A 169 -3.62 23.89 -6.77
C PHE A 169 -4.25 22.50 -6.69
N PHE A 170 -4.43 22.00 -5.48
CA PHE A 170 -5.11 20.76 -5.18
C PHE A 170 -6.33 21.05 -4.32
N SER A 171 -7.44 20.42 -4.68
CA SER A 171 -8.68 20.37 -3.93
C SER A 171 -9.13 18.92 -3.90
N ILE A 172 -8.91 18.26 -2.76
CA ILE A 172 -9.09 16.82 -2.59
C ILE A 172 -10.40 16.59 -1.83
N PRO A 173 -11.43 16.02 -2.47
CA PRO A 173 -12.65 15.64 -1.77
C PRO A 173 -12.35 14.68 -0.61
N PHE A 174 -12.96 14.91 0.55
CA PHE A 174 -12.77 14.05 1.72
C PHE A 174 -13.18 12.60 1.45
N GLU A 175 -14.18 12.39 0.60
CA GLU A 175 -14.60 11.05 0.17
C GLU A 175 -13.53 10.26 -0.59
N TYR A 176 -12.46 10.92 -1.08
CA TYR A 176 -11.35 10.24 -1.75
C TYR A 176 -10.24 9.82 -0.79
N PHE A 177 -10.27 10.29 0.46
CA PHE A 177 -9.34 9.81 1.46
C PHE A 177 -9.69 8.37 1.86
N GLN A 178 -8.68 7.53 1.94
CA GLN A 178 -8.81 6.13 2.30
C GLN A 178 -8.18 5.90 3.68
N ARG A 179 -8.78 5.04 4.49
CA ARG A 179 -8.19 4.67 5.77
C ARG A 179 -6.83 4.03 5.50
N ARG A 180 -5.81 4.50 6.20
CA ARG A 180 -4.45 3.98 6.05
C ARG A 180 -4.40 2.52 6.54
N THR A 181 -3.94 1.61 5.67
CA THR A 181 -3.93 0.17 5.93
C THR A 181 -2.53 -0.38 6.21
N ASP A 182 -1.48 0.35 5.87
CA ASP A 182 -0.10 -0.02 6.17
C ASP A 182 0.29 0.33 7.62
N TRP A 183 -0.37 1.32 8.23
CA TRP A 183 -0.11 1.73 9.61
C TRP A 183 -1.25 2.58 10.21
N GLN A 184 -1.58 2.33 11.48
CA GLN A 184 -2.46 3.15 12.31
C GLN A 184 -1.83 3.35 13.70
N PRO A 185 -2.09 4.47 14.40
CA PRO A 185 -1.73 4.59 15.81
C PRO A 185 -2.45 3.54 16.66
N GLY A 186 -1.76 2.95 17.64
CA GLY A 186 -2.33 1.91 18.48
C GLY A 186 -3.56 2.41 19.25
N GLY A 187 -4.70 1.75 19.06
CA GLY A 187 -5.98 2.13 19.66
C GLY A 187 -6.77 3.17 18.85
N ALA A 188 -6.36 3.46 17.62
CA ALA A 188 -7.16 4.26 16.70
C ALA A 188 -8.56 3.64 16.53
N PRO A 189 -9.63 4.46 16.49
CA PRO A 189 -10.94 4.00 16.10
C PRO A 189 -10.93 3.36 14.69
N SER A 190 -12.06 2.77 14.32
CA SER A 190 -12.33 2.28 12.97
C SER A 190 -13.80 2.53 12.69
N ASP A 191 -14.17 3.82 12.69
CA ASP A 191 -15.56 4.26 12.57
C ASP A 191 -15.85 5.08 11.29
N GLY A 192 -14.87 5.18 10.41
CA GLY A 192 -14.98 5.88 9.14
C GLY A 192 -14.50 7.33 9.26
N LEU A 193 -14.36 8.03 8.13
CA LEU A 193 -13.95 9.43 8.12
C LEU A 193 -15.15 10.31 8.52
N GLY A 194 -15.24 10.65 9.81
CA GLY A 194 -16.35 11.37 10.40
C GLY A 194 -16.26 12.90 10.30
N LEU A 195 -15.03 13.44 10.27
CA LEU A 195 -14.72 14.88 10.15
C LEU A 195 -15.19 15.78 11.31
N ALA A 196 -15.93 15.24 12.28
CA ALA A 196 -16.42 16.00 13.43
C ALA A 196 -15.32 16.31 14.46
N GLU A 197 -14.24 15.52 14.44
CA GLU A 197 -13.12 15.63 15.37
C GLU A 197 -11.79 15.46 14.63
N VAL A 198 -11.47 16.38 13.72
CA VAL A 198 -10.20 16.37 12.99
C VAL A 198 -9.09 16.96 13.85
N HIS A 199 -8.03 16.19 14.07
CA HIS A 199 -6.89 16.54 14.92
C HIS A 199 -5.68 17.08 14.16
N GLY A 200 -5.66 16.97 12.84
CA GLY A 200 -4.50 17.38 12.05
C GLY A 200 -4.53 16.90 10.61
N TYR A 201 -3.55 17.36 9.87
CA TYR A 201 -3.20 16.86 8.55
C TYR A 201 -1.69 16.68 8.44
N ALA A 202 -1.23 15.89 7.48
CA ALA A 202 0.19 15.67 7.25
C ALA A 202 0.53 15.57 5.76
N PHE A 203 1.79 15.85 5.44
CA PHE A 203 2.39 15.57 4.14
C PHE A 203 3.57 14.63 4.35
N ALA A 204 3.49 13.42 3.80
CA ALA A 204 4.60 12.48 3.72
C ALA A 204 5.26 12.60 2.35
N PHE A 205 6.58 12.71 2.33
CA PHE A 205 7.37 12.86 1.12
C PHE A 205 8.06 11.55 0.72
N PRO A 206 8.35 11.37 -0.58
CA PRO A 206 8.91 10.11 -1.07
C PRO A 206 10.26 9.77 -0.46
N ALA A 207 10.47 8.47 -0.22
CA ALA A 207 11.76 7.91 0.15
C ALA A 207 12.57 7.48 -1.09
N GLY A 208 13.90 7.54 -1.00
CA GLY A 208 14.81 6.99 -2.01
C GLY A 208 14.95 7.84 -3.29
N VAL A 209 14.32 9.02 -3.34
CA VAL A 209 14.40 9.94 -4.49
C VAL A 209 15.58 10.92 -4.41
N GLY A 210 16.38 10.85 -3.33
CA GLY A 210 17.47 11.77 -3.03
C GLY A 210 16.98 13.09 -2.43
N ALA A 211 17.86 14.09 -2.39
CA ALA A 211 17.57 15.40 -1.82
C ALA A 211 16.69 16.25 -2.76
N HIS A 212 15.55 16.70 -2.25
CA HIS A 212 14.56 17.53 -2.95
C HIS A 212 14.13 18.74 -2.12
N THR A 213 13.48 19.70 -2.79
CA THR A 213 12.84 20.85 -2.16
C THR A 213 11.49 21.07 -2.83
N THR A 214 10.45 21.19 -2.01
CA THR A 214 9.08 21.50 -2.43
C THR A 214 8.58 22.68 -1.62
N TYR A 215 7.51 23.31 -2.09
CA TYR A 215 6.85 24.41 -1.39
C TYR A 215 5.36 24.12 -1.24
N ILE A 216 4.78 24.53 -0.12
CA ILE A 216 3.36 24.38 0.17
C ILE A 216 2.82 25.74 0.61
N ASP A 217 1.60 26.04 0.21
CA ASP A 217 0.93 27.27 0.62
C ASP A 217 -0.60 27.13 0.72
N ASP A 218 -1.25 28.04 1.43
CA ASP A 218 -2.71 28.19 1.57
C ASP A 218 -3.45 26.85 1.82
N VAL A 219 -3.03 26.11 2.86
CA VAL A 219 -3.76 24.90 3.27
C VAL A 219 -5.08 25.32 3.90
N ALA A 220 -6.19 24.80 3.38
CA ALA A 220 -7.54 25.19 3.77
C ALA A 220 -8.53 24.03 3.64
N VAL A 221 -9.74 24.22 4.15
CA VAL A 221 -10.90 23.35 3.85
C VAL A 221 -12.00 24.15 3.19
N SER A 222 -12.72 23.54 2.25
CA SER A 222 -13.73 24.23 1.44
C SER A 222 -14.90 23.32 1.06
N ASN A 223 -15.89 23.92 0.40
CA ASN A 223 -17.03 23.23 -0.20
C ASN A 223 -16.86 22.97 -1.71
N SER A 224 -15.61 22.90 -2.16
CA SER A 224 -15.24 22.59 -3.54
C SER A 224 -15.68 21.18 -3.94
N GLU A 225 -16.05 21.00 -5.21
CA GLU A 225 -16.28 19.68 -5.81
C GLU A 225 -14.97 18.87 -6.00
N GLY A 226 -13.82 19.47 -5.69
CA GLY A 226 -12.50 18.92 -5.92
C GLY A 226 -11.98 19.16 -7.33
N ASN A 227 -10.66 18.99 -7.52
CA ASN A 227 -10.01 19.07 -8.83
C ASN A 227 -9.03 17.93 -9.10
N VAL A 228 -9.04 16.93 -8.22
CA VAL A 228 -8.31 15.67 -8.40
C VAL A 228 -9.28 14.57 -8.79
N GLU A 229 -8.78 13.56 -9.48
CA GLU A 229 -9.55 12.35 -9.75
C GLU A 229 -9.59 11.50 -8.48
N ALA A 230 -10.67 10.76 -8.26
CA ALA A 230 -10.60 9.67 -7.28
C ALA A 230 -9.43 8.76 -7.68
N VAL A 231 -8.58 8.37 -6.71
CA VAL A 231 -7.62 7.27 -6.94
C VAL A 231 -8.44 6.11 -7.49
N ALA A 232 -8.11 5.65 -8.70
CA ALA A 232 -9.02 4.87 -9.54
C ALA A 232 -9.63 3.66 -8.79
N THR A 233 -10.82 3.86 -8.24
CA THR A 233 -11.82 2.84 -7.90
C THR A 233 -13.01 2.98 -8.84
N ALA A 234 -12.79 3.38 -10.11
CA ALA A 234 -13.84 3.56 -11.09
C ALA A 234 -14.43 2.20 -11.56
N VAL A 235 -15.22 1.59 -10.70
CA VAL A 235 -16.23 0.61 -11.05
C VAL A 235 -17.43 1.39 -11.61
N PRO A 236 -17.84 1.22 -12.88
CA PRO A 236 -19.18 1.61 -13.27
C PRO A 236 -20.14 0.77 -12.43
N THR A 237 -21.07 1.43 -11.74
CA THR A 237 -22.11 0.79 -10.91
C THR A 237 -22.87 -0.27 -11.70
N MET A 238 -22.37 -1.51 -11.65
CA MET A 238 -23.12 -2.71 -11.93
C MET A 238 -23.76 -3.11 -10.61
N THR A 239 -25.09 -3.08 -10.58
CA THR A 239 -25.88 -3.70 -9.51
C THR A 239 -25.37 -5.12 -9.27
N PRO A 240 -24.76 -5.41 -8.09
CA PRO A 240 -24.44 -6.79 -7.75
C PRO A 240 -25.75 -7.54 -7.52
N GLU A 241 -25.85 -8.75 -8.07
CA GLU A 241 -26.68 -9.79 -7.45
C GLU A 241 -26.20 -9.96 -6.00
N PRO A 242 -27.09 -10.26 -5.03
CA PRO A 242 -26.79 -10.02 -3.62
C PRO A 242 -25.67 -10.97 -3.17
N ALA A 243 -24.45 -10.45 -3.09
CA ALA A 243 -23.49 -10.92 -2.11
C ALA A 243 -24.08 -10.56 -0.75
N ASP A 244 -24.21 -11.57 0.10
CA ASP A 244 -24.47 -11.39 1.54
C ASP A 244 -23.60 -10.24 2.05
N GLU A 245 -24.17 -9.37 2.88
CA GLU A 245 -23.41 -8.33 3.60
C GLU A 245 -22.12 -8.96 4.14
N ALA A 246 -20.97 -8.63 3.54
CA ALA A 246 -19.68 -9.02 4.06
C ALA A 246 -19.44 -8.22 5.35
N ALA A 247 -20.08 -8.65 6.43
CA ALA A 247 -19.55 -8.45 7.75
C ALA A 247 -18.14 -9.02 7.75
N ALA A 248 -17.17 -8.28 8.27
CA ALA A 248 -15.81 -8.77 8.47
C ALA A 248 -15.89 -10.19 9.02
N VAL A 249 -15.34 -11.16 8.29
CA VAL A 249 -15.35 -12.56 8.74
C VAL A 249 -14.36 -12.60 9.89
N ARG A 250 -14.89 -12.56 11.11
CA ARG A 250 -14.16 -12.74 12.36
C ARG A 250 -14.65 -14.01 13.02
N SER A 251 -13.73 -14.87 13.42
CA SER A 251 -14.13 -16.07 14.16
C SER A 251 -14.70 -15.65 15.52
N THR A 252 -15.89 -16.13 15.88
CA THR A 252 -16.36 -16.01 17.27
C THR A 252 -15.54 -16.97 18.13
N PRO A 253 -15.04 -16.56 19.31
CA PRO A 253 -14.20 -17.42 20.15
C PRO A 253 -15.04 -18.52 20.83
N GLU A 254 -15.44 -19.52 20.06
CA GLU A 254 -15.90 -20.82 20.54
C GLU A 254 -14.67 -21.74 20.73
N PRO A 255 -14.69 -22.68 21.68
CA PRO A 255 -13.58 -23.61 21.86
C PRO A 255 -13.36 -24.45 20.59
N TYR A 256 -12.15 -24.41 20.04
CA TYR A 256 -11.80 -25.11 18.80
C TYR A 256 -12.13 -26.61 18.88
N ASN A 257 -12.98 -27.09 17.97
CA ASN A 257 -13.42 -28.48 17.96
C ASN A 257 -12.43 -29.38 17.19
N PHE A 258 -11.45 -29.95 17.90
CA PHE A 258 -10.46 -30.84 17.31
C PHE A 258 -11.06 -32.09 16.62
N ASP A 259 -12.27 -32.53 16.96
CA ASP A 259 -12.89 -33.72 16.36
C ASP A 259 -13.90 -33.38 15.25
N GLY A 260 -14.06 -32.10 14.92
CA GLY A 260 -15.03 -31.58 13.96
C GLY A 260 -14.68 -31.82 12.49
N GLU A 261 -15.69 -31.77 11.63
CA GLU A 261 -15.50 -31.78 10.18
C GLU A 261 -15.12 -30.38 9.68
N TRP A 262 -14.26 -30.30 8.65
CA TRP A 262 -13.93 -29.03 7.99
C TRP A 262 -15.17 -28.46 7.28
N VAL A 263 -15.57 -27.26 7.67
CA VAL A 263 -16.66 -26.49 7.06
C VAL A 263 -16.08 -25.21 6.48
N LEU A 264 -16.50 -24.87 5.26
CA LEU A 264 -16.07 -23.64 4.59
C LEU A 264 -16.52 -22.43 5.42
N LEU A 265 -15.56 -21.62 5.85
CA LEU A 265 -15.79 -20.37 6.57
C LEU A 265 -15.89 -19.21 5.59
N TRP A 266 -14.92 -19.12 4.67
CA TRP A 266 -14.81 -18.06 3.69
C TRP A 266 -14.11 -18.56 2.43
N SER A 267 -14.44 -17.98 1.28
CA SER A 267 -13.65 -18.15 0.07
C SER A 267 -13.73 -16.95 -0.86
N ASP A 268 -12.70 -16.83 -1.69
CA ASP A 268 -12.73 -16.09 -2.93
C ASP A 268 -12.46 -17.05 -4.08
N GLU A 269 -13.42 -17.13 -5.00
CA GLU A 269 -13.36 -17.98 -6.20
C GLU A 269 -12.98 -17.17 -7.45
N PHE A 270 -12.71 -15.86 -7.30
CA PHE A 270 -12.26 -14.95 -8.36
C PHE A 270 -13.13 -14.99 -9.64
N GLU A 271 -14.44 -15.05 -9.44
CA GLU A 271 -15.45 -15.03 -10.50
C GLU A 271 -15.80 -13.59 -10.86
N ALA A 272 -15.10 -13.02 -11.85
CA ALA A 272 -15.44 -11.72 -12.42
C ALA A 272 -14.96 -11.61 -13.89
N ASP A 273 -15.46 -10.59 -14.59
CA ASP A 273 -15.09 -10.31 -15.98
C ASP A 273 -13.58 -10.05 -16.13
N ALA A 274 -13.02 -10.39 -17.29
CA ALA A 274 -11.61 -10.16 -17.60
C ALA A 274 -11.23 -8.68 -17.45
N GLY A 275 -10.16 -8.41 -16.70
CA GLY A 275 -9.69 -7.05 -16.42
C GLY A 275 -10.43 -6.35 -15.28
N ALA A 276 -11.38 -7.00 -14.61
CA ALA A 276 -11.98 -6.45 -13.39
C ALA A 276 -10.93 -6.42 -12.26
N PRO A 277 -10.89 -5.35 -11.43
CA PRO A 277 -9.97 -5.27 -10.29
C PRO A 277 -10.29 -6.39 -9.28
N ILE A 278 -9.33 -6.70 -8.41
CA ILE A 278 -9.54 -7.63 -7.29
C ILE A 278 -10.69 -7.16 -6.39
N ASN A 279 -11.42 -8.10 -5.78
CA ASN A 279 -12.55 -7.78 -4.93
C ASN A 279 -12.12 -6.99 -3.68
N ASP A 280 -12.47 -5.70 -3.65
CA ASP A 280 -12.11 -4.78 -2.58
C ASP A 280 -12.86 -5.03 -1.27
N ALA A 281 -13.94 -5.81 -1.28
CA ALA A 281 -14.60 -6.27 -0.06
C ALA A 281 -13.72 -7.27 0.72
N TYR A 282 -12.80 -7.95 0.06
CA TYR A 282 -11.92 -8.94 0.68
C TYR A 282 -10.45 -8.53 0.70
N TRP A 283 -10.00 -7.80 -0.32
CA TRP A 283 -8.57 -7.54 -0.55
C TRP A 283 -8.24 -6.05 -0.57
N THR A 284 -7.05 -5.72 -0.07
CA THR A 284 -6.40 -4.40 -0.18
C THR A 284 -5.02 -4.61 -0.79
N CYS A 285 -4.69 -3.91 -1.88
CA CYS A 285 -3.35 -4.00 -2.47
C CYS A 285 -2.42 -2.92 -1.89
N GLU A 286 -1.26 -3.35 -1.41
CA GLU A 286 -0.22 -2.50 -0.88
C GLU A 286 0.60 -1.88 -2.04
N VAL A 287 0.57 -0.56 -2.14
CA VAL A 287 1.27 0.17 -3.20
C VAL A 287 2.60 0.72 -2.67
N GLY A 288 3.71 0.37 -3.33
CA GLY A 288 5.03 0.88 -2.95
C GLY A 288 6.21 0.10 -3.55
N GLY A 289 7.39 0.74 -3.60
CA GLY A 289 8.61 0.21 -4.21
C GLY A 289 9.87 0.27 -3.34
N HIS A 290 9.70 0.48 -2.03
CA HIS A 290 10.76 0.64 -1.02
C HIS A 290 11.54 -0.65 -0.65
N GLY A 291 11.32 -1.75 -1.38
CA GLY A 291 12.06 -3.01 -1.22
C GLY A 291 11.61 -3.94 -0.09
N TRP A 292 10.54 -3.59 0.65
CA TRP A 292 9.77 -4.48 1.52
C TRP A 292 10.62 -5.29 2.52
N GLY A 293 11.67 -4.65 3.07
CA GLY A 293 12.60 -5.26 4.02
C GLY A 293 13.56 -6.30 3.44
N ASN A 294 13.46 -6.63 2.15
CA ASN A 294 14.16 -7.74 1.53
C ASN A 294 15.02 -7.34 0.30
N ALA A 295 15.15 -6.04 0.04
CA ALA A 295 15.79 -5.49 -1.16
C ALA A 295 15.11 -5.96 -2.46
N GLN A 296 13.78 -6.07 -2.40
CA GLN A 296 12.92 -6.31 -3.56
C GLN A 296 13.01 -5.11 -4.52
N LEU A 297 12.81 -5.36 -5.82
CA LEU A 297 13.04 -4.38 -6.90
C LEU A 297 11.73 -3.88 -7.51
N GLU A 298 10.61 -4.55 -7.29
CA GLU A 298 9.31 -4.14 -7.82
C GLU A 298 8.71 -2.95 -7.06
N HIS A 299 7.92 -2.17 -7.81
CA HIS A 299 6.88 -1.33 -7.25
C HIS A 299 5.56 -2.08 -7.30
N ASN A 300 5.03 -2.48 -6.14
CA ASN A 300 3.69 -3.06 -6.08
C ASN A 300 2.65 -1.98 -6.36
N THR A 301 1.63 -2.31 -7.16
CA THR A 301 0.54 -1.42 -7.53
C THR A 301 -0.82 -2.13 -7.40
N ASP A 302 -1.89 -1.35 -7.42
CA ASP A 302 -3.29 -1.77 -7.48
C ASP A 302 -3.87 -1.68 -8.91
N ARG A 303 -3.02 -1.44 -9.92
CA ARG A 303 -3.43 -1.28 -11.30
C ARG A 303 -3.86 -2.63 -11.90
N ILE A 304 -4.85 -2.58 -12.79
CA ILE A 304 -5.33 -3.77 -13.52
C ILE A 304 -4.27 -4.44 -14.38
N GLU A 305 -3.19 -3.72 -14.73
CA GLU A 305 -2.03 -4.29 -15.40
C GLU A 305 -1.21 -5.25 -14.52
N ASN A 306 -1.32 -5.12 -13.19
CA ASN A 306 -0.58 -5.93 -12.23
C ASN A 306 -1.47 -6.88 -11.43
N VAL A 307 -2.75 -6.55 -11.24
CA VAL A 307 -3.71 -7.43 -10.55
C VAL A 307 -5.11 -7.29 -11.13
N ALA A 308 -5.61 -8.35 -11.76
CA ALA A 308 -6.95 -8.35 -12.34
C ALA A 308 -7.52 -9.77 -12.47
N HIS A 309 -8.83 -9.85 -12.61
CA HIS A 309 -9.51 -11.09 -12.94
C HIS A 309 -9.26 -11.49 -14.40
N SER A 310 -9.15 -12.80 -14.61
CA SER A 310 -8.92 -13.39 -15.94
C SER A 310 -10.16 -13.44 -16.83
N GLY A 311 -11.37 -13.40 -16.25
CA GLY A 311 -12.62 -13.71 -16.95
C GLY A 311 -13.00 -15.19 -16.97
N ASP A 312 -12.10 -16.07 -16.49
CA ASP A 312 -12.27 -17.52 -16.51
C ASP A 312 -12.16 -18.12 -15.08
N GLY A 313 -12.59 -17.38 -14.05
CA GLY A 313 -12.62 -17.84 -12.66
C GLY A 313 -11.23 -17.88 -12.00
N MET A 314 -10.38 -16.88 -12.26
CA MET A 314 -9.04 -16.79 -11.66
C MET A 314 -8.65 -15.33 -11.49
N LEU A 315 -7.86 -15.05 -10.46
CA LEU A 315 -7.07 -13.83 -10.31
C LEU A 315 -5.71 -14.01 -10.98
N ILE A 316 -5.24 -12.97 -11.66
CA ILE A 316 -3.91 -12.88 -12.26
C ILE A 316 -3.13 -11.81 -11.49
N ILE A 317 -1.97 -12.17 -10.94
CA ILE A 317 -0.97 -11.21 -10.47
C ILE A 317 0.19 -11.21 -11.46
N THR A 318 0.43 -10.07 -12.10
CA THR A 318 1.38 -9.93 -13.20
C THR A 318 2.57 -9.06 -12.79
N ALA A 319 3.75 -9.68 -12.75
CA ALA A 319 5.03 -8.98 -12.66
C ALA A 319 5.48 -8.52 -14.05
N ARG A 320 5.85 -7.24 -14.18
CA ARG A 320 6.20 -6.60 -15.46
C ARG A 320 7.55 -5.93 -15.36
N GLU A 321 8.34 -5.99 -16.43
CA GLU A 321 9.52 -5.13 -16.60
C GLU A 321 9.06 -3.81 -17.22
N GLU A 322 8.98 -2.77 -16.39
CA GLU A 322 8.65 -1.41 -16.81
C GLU A 322 9.22 -0.40 -15.82
N SER A 323 9.67 0.74 -16.33
CA SER A 323 10.09 1.84 -15.46
C SER A 323 8.86 2.50 -14.84
N TYR A 324 8.72 2.40 -13.52
CA TYR A 324 7.58 2.93 -12.79
C TYR A 324 8.02 3.43 -11.42
N ARG A 325 7.83 4.74 -11.16
CA ARG A 325 8.11 5.40 -9.87
C ARG A 325 9.48 5.04 -9.26
N GLY A 326 10.52 5.02 -10.10
CA GLY A 326 11.91 4.76 -9.69
C GLY A 326 12.32 3.27 -9.65
N ASN A 327 11.39 2.36 -9.90
CA ASN A 327 11.64 0.92 -9.99
C ASN A 327 11.65 0.47 -11.46
N ASP A 328 12.39 -0.60 -11.75
CA ASP A 328 12.46 -1.20 -13.10
C ASP A 328 11.42 -2.32 -13.31
N TYR A 329 10.64 -2.63 -12.28
CA TYR A 329 9.60 -3.66 -12.31
C TYR A 329 8.36 -3.18 -11.57
N THR A 330 7.20 -3.67 -11.99
CA THR A 330 5.94 -3.57 -11.22
C THR A 330 5.36 -4.94 -10.95
N SER A 331 4.58 -5.02 -9.88
CA SER A 331 3.82 -6.22 -9.52
C SER A 331 2.62 -5.83 -8.65
N ALA A 332 2.02 -6.81 -7.97
CA ALA A 332 1.02 -6.57 -6.93
C ALA A 332 1.31 -7.39 -5.67
N ARG A 333 0.92 -6.81 -4.54
CA ARG A 333 0.91 -7.43 -3.21
C ARG A 333 -0.42 -7.06 -2.57
N CYS A 334 -1.29 -8.03 -2.35
CA CYS A 334 -2.63 -7.79 -1.82
C CYS A 334 -2.89 -8.64 -0.58
N ASN A 335 -3.60 -8.07 0.38
CA ASN A 335 -3.85 -8.67 1.69
C ASN A 335 -5.32 -8.56 2.11
N THR A 336 -5.72 -9.33 3.12
CA THR A 336 -7.09 -9.31 3.67
C THR A 336 -7.20 -8.64 5.04
N MET A 337 -6.21 -7.84 5.45
CA MET A 337 -6.22 -7.12 6.74
C MET A 337 -7.49 -6.28 6.88
N ASP A 338 -8.05 -6.23 8.08
CA ASP A 338 -9.32 -5.56 8.43
C ASP A 338 -10.58 -6.09 7.72
N LYS A 339 -10.46 -7.12 6.86
CA LYS A 339 -11.55 -7.66 6.02
C LYS A 339 -11.84 -9.13 6.32
N VAL A 340 -10.83 -9.98 6.20
CA VAL A 340 -10.90 -11.42 6.45
C VAL A 340 -9.77 -11.82 7.38
N GLU A 341 -10.13 -12.06 8.64
CA GLU A 341 -9.21 -12.34 9.74
C GLU A 341 -9.73 -13.50 10.57
N PHE A 342 -8.89 -14.49 10.82
CA PHE A 342 -9.32 -15.68 11.54
C PHE A 342 -8.19 -16.31 12.32
N THR A 343 -8.54 -16.92 13.45
CA THR A 343 -7.66 -17.78 14.22
C THR A 343 -8.00 -19.24 13.93
N TYR A 344 -6.97 -20.03 13.63
CA TYR A 344 -7.08 -21.47 13.32
C TYR A 344 -7.94 -21.77 12.09
N GLY A 345 -7.72 -22.96 11.53
CA GLY A 345 -8.46 -23.44 10.39
C GLY A 345 -7.59 -24.18 9.41
N ARG A 346 -8.18 -24.52 8.27
CA ARG A 346 -7.44 -24.95 7.09
C ARG A 346 -7.50 -23.84 6.05
N VAL A 347 -6.34 -23.40 5.59
CA VAL A 347 -6.19 -22.33 4.59
C VAL A 347 -5.56 -22.94 3.37
N GLU A 348 -6.21 -22.83 2.22
CA GLU A 348 -5.74 -23.43 0.97
C GLU A 348 -5.92 -22.44 -0.18
N ALA A 349 -4.99 -22.46 -1.13
CA ALA A 349 -5.13 -21.79 -2.41
C ALA A 349 -4.67 -22.70 -3.55
N ARG A 350 -5.39 -22.67 -4.67
CA ARG A 350 -4.97 -23.36 -5.91
C ARG A 350 -4.26 -22.37 -6.82
N ILE A 351 -2.95 -22.54 -6.97
CA ILE A 351 -2.07 -21.55 -7.60
C ILE A 351 -1.21 -22.21 -8.69
N ASN A 352 -1.08 -21.54 -9.84
CA ASN A 352 -0.01 -21.78 -10.80
C ASN A 352 0.99 -20.62 -10.71
N LEU A 353 2.28 -20.95 -10.60
CA LEU A 353 3.33 -20.00 -10.25
C LEU A 353 4.10 -19.52 -11.49
N PRO A 354 4.61 -18.28 -11.48
CA PRO A 354 5.56 -17.82 -12.49
C PRO A 354 6.91 -18.53 -12.36
N GLU A 355 7.74 -18.44 -13.40
CA GLU A 355 9.10 -19.00 -13.41
C GLU A 355 10.15 -17.98 -13.87
N GLY A 356 11.39 -18.15 -13.40
CA GLY A 356 12.50 -17.32 -13.83
C GLY A 356 13.35 -16.81 -12.68
N GLN A 357 14.64 -16.60 -12.96
CA GLN A 357 15.58 -16.04 -11.99
C GLN A 357 15.04 -14.72 -11.44
N GLY A 358 15.13 -14.54 -10.13
CA GLY A 358 14.70 -13.31 -9.46
C GLY A 358 13.22 -13.21 -9.11
N LEU A 359 12.35 -14.09 -9.60
CA LEU A 359 10.93 -14.08 -9.20
C LEU A 359 10.73 -14.76 -7.85
N TRP A 360 9.85 -14.18 -7.04
CA TRP A 360 9.50 -14.65 -5.71
C TRP A 360 7.99 -14.48 -5.41
N PRO A 361 7.14 -15.34 -6.00
CA PRO A 361 5.73 -15.45 -5.62
C PRO A 361 5.56 -16.05 -4.22
N ALA A 362 4.58 -15.54 -3.49
CA ALA A 362 4.25 -15.99 -2.14
C ALA A 362 2.73 -16.00 -1.88
N PHE A 363 2.30 -16.98 -1.09
CA PHE A 363 1.00 -17.08 -0.46
C PHE A 363 1.23 -17.35 1.03
N TRP A 364 0.85 -16.40 1.87
CA TRP A 364 1.32 -16.33 3.24
C TRP A 364 0.33 -15.58 4.13
N MET A 365 0.61 -15.55 5.43
CA MET A 365 -0.25 -14.93 6.43
C MET A 365 0.58 -14.16 7.45
N LEU A 366 0.02 -13.08 8.00
CA LEU A 366 0.62 -12.27 9.04
C LEU A 366 -0.38 -12.06 10.19
N GLY A 367 0.10 -12.00 11.43
CA GLY A 367 -0.74 -11.71 12.58
C GLY A 367 -1.47 -10.38 12.43
N ALA A 368 -2.77 -10.37 12.69
CA ALA A 368 -3.63 -9.19 12.53
C ALA A 368 -3.28 -8.07 13.51
N ASP A 369 -2.54 -8.36 14.59
CA ASP A 369 -2.00 -7.37 15.51
C ASP A 369 -0.66 -6.77 15.04
N PHE A 370 -0.22 -7.05 13.80
CA PHE A 370 1.01 -6.51 13.22
C PHE A 370 1.13 -4.98 13.35
N PRO A 371 0.09 -4.16 13.09
CA PRO A 371 0.18 -2.72 13.30
C PRO A 371 0.51 -2.32 14.75
N GLU A 372 0.06 -3.11 15.72
CA GLU A 372 0.22 -2.83 17.16
C GLU A 372 1.53 -3.36 17.73
N VAL A 373 1.92 -4.59 17.38
CA VAL A 373 3.06 -5.28 18.01
C VAL A 373 4.30 -5.34 17.11
N GLY A 374 4.12 -5.12 15.80
CA GLY A 374 5.17 -5.17 14.79
C GLY A 374 5.71 -6.58 14.52
N TRP A 375 6.51 -6.69 13.46
CA TRP A 375 7.19 -7.94 13.11
C TRP A 375 8.53 -8.08 13.85
N PRO A 376 8.93 -9.30 14.30
CA PRO A 376 8.25 -10.59 14.11
C PRO A 376 7.30 -10.95 15.26
N ALA A 377 6.91 -10.00 16.12
CA ALA A 377 6.11 -10.29 17.31
C ALA A 377 4.69 -10.74 16.97
N SER A 378 4.10 -10.21 15.89
CA SER A 378 2.80 -10.62 15.35
C SER A 378 2.80 -12.04 14.77
N GLY A 379 3.97 -12.59 14.46
CA GLY A 379 4.09 -13.87 13.77
C GLY A 379 3.76 -13.79 12.28
N GLU A 380 4.33 -14.74 11.54
CA GLU A 380 4.18 -14.91 10.09
C GLU A 380 4.14 -16.40 9.76
N ILE A 381 3.21 -16.79 8.88
CA ILE A 381 3.05 -18.16 8.41
C ILE A 381 3.12 -18.15 6.88
N ASP A 382 4.25 -18.58 6.34
CA ASP A 382 4.45 -18.70 4.89
C ASP A 382 3.88 -20.02 4.43
N ILE A 383 2.69 -20.01 3.83
CA ILE A 383 2.03 -21.23 3.35
C ILE A 383 2.78 -21.77 2.13
N MET A 384 3.20 -20.88 1.23
CA MET A 384 4.03 -21.19 0.08
C MET A 384 4.89 -19.99 -0.28
N GLU A 385 6.20 -20.21 -0.31
CA GLU A 385 7.14 -19.35 -1.03
C GLU A 385 7.84 -20.16 -2.12
N TYR A 386 8.00 -19.54 -3.28
CA TYR A 386 8.76 -20.09 -4.39
C TYR A 386 9.81 -19.10 -4.85
N VAL A 387 10.97 -19.63 -5.26
CA VAL A 387 12.08 -18.82 -5.77
C VAL A 387 12.43 -19.33 -7.15
N GLY A 388 12.28 -18.51 -8.19
CA GLY A 388 12.31 -19.01 -9.56
C GLY A 388 13.65 -19.57 -10.05
N LYS A 389 14.76 -19.32 -9.33
CA LYS A 389 16.04 -20.02 -9.56
C LYS A 389 16.06 -21.47 -9.08
N GLU A 390 15.07 -21.85 -8.28
CA GLU A 390 14.88 -23.19 -7.73
C GLU A 390 13.54 -23.76 -8.23
N PRO A 391 13.39 -24.00 -9.54
CA PRO A 391 12.08 -24.15 -10.18
C PRO A 391 11.29 -25.38 -9.76
N ARG A 392 11.89 -26.29 -8.98
CA ARG A 392 11.28 -27.54 -8.51
C ARG A 392 10.96 -27.53 -7.02
N SER A 393 10.95 -26.38 -6.37
CA SER A 393 10.74 -26.36 -4.93
C SER A 393 9.99 -25.15 -4.41
N THR A 394 9.23 -25.41 -3.36
CA THR A 394 8.57 -24.42 -2.54
C THR A 394 9.00 -24.57 -1.09
N HIS A 395 8.71 -23.57 -0.27
CA HIS A 395 9.04 -23.51 1.14
C HIS A 395 7.77 -23.22 1.93
N GLY A 396 7.64 -23.86 3.08
CA GLY A 396 6.67 -23.52 4.11
C GLY A 396 7.42 -23.19 5.40
N THR A 397 7.18 -22.00 5.95
CA THR A 397 8.01 -21.40 7.00
C THR A 397 7.15 -20.70 8.05
N VAL A 398 7.65 -20.63 9.28
CA VAL A 398 7.13 -19.72 10.30
C VAL A 398 8.21 -18.75 10.77
N HIS A 399 7.78 -17.52 11.03
CA HIS A 399 8.60 -16.52 11.70
C HIS A 399 7.94 -16.04 12.99
N GLY A 400 8.78 -15.77 13.99
CA GLY A 400 8.34 -15.26 15.29
C GLY A 400 9.51 -14.81 16.16
N PRO A 401 9.26 -14.37 17.40
CA PRO A 401 10.31 -13.91 18.30
C PRO A 401 11.37 -14.98 18.58
N GLY A 402 12.59 -14.73 18.11
CA GLY A 402 13.73 -15.65 18.24
C GLY A 402 13.96 -16.58 17.05
N PHE A 403 13.10 -16.53 16.02
CA PHE A 403 13.21 -17.35 14.81
C PHE A 403 12.62 -16.62 13.59
N SER A 404 13.30 -15.57 13.10
CA SER A 404 12.77 -14.72 12.02
C SER A 404 13.82 -14.37 10.95
N GLY A 405 13.38 -13.77 9.83
CA GLY A 405 14.23 -13.46 8.67
C GLY A 405 14.87 -14.74 8.12
N SER A 406 16.18 -14.72 7.84
CA SER A 406 16.90 -15.93 7.40
C SER A 406 16.95 -17.06 8.45
N GLY A 407 16.52 -16.78 9.68
CA GLY A 407 16.39 -17.73 10.79
C GLY A 407 14.97 -18.26 10.99
N GLY A 408 14.05 -18.01 10.05
CA GLY A 408 12.74 -18.65 10.03
C GLY A 408 12.84 -20.17 10.06
N LEU A 409 11.83 -20.81 10.64
CA LEU A 409 11.79 -22.27 10.78
C LEU A 409 10.83 -22.83 9.76
N GLY A 410 11.39 -23.51 8.76
CA GLY A 410 10.60 -24.05 7.67
C GLY A 410 11.21 -25.31 7.07
N LEU A 411 10.52 -25.84 6.08
CA LEU A 411 10.98 -26.96 5.28
C LEU A 411 10.77 -26.70 3.80
N ARG A 412 11.73 -27.13 3.00
CA ARG A 412 11.65 -27.12 1.54
C ARG A 412 10.98 -28.40 1.05
N TYR A 413 9.96 -28.27 0.22
CA TYR A 413 9.41 -29.37 -0.57
C TYR A 413 10.03 -29.39 -1.96
N ILE A 414 10.34 -30.58 -2.49
CA ILE A 414 10.94 -30.74 -3.83
C ILE A 414 10.01 -31.59 -4.69
N PHE A 415 9.55 -31.01 -5.80
CA PHE A 415 8.69 -31.63 -6.79
C PHE A 415 9.49 -32.46 -7.80
N ASP A 416 8.82 -33.42 -8.44
CA ASP A 416 9.39 -34.26 -9.50
C ASP A 416 9.61 -33.49 -10.81
N GLU A 417 8.76 -32.51 -11.10
CA GLU A 417 8.82 -31.61 -12.25
C GLU A 417 8.84 -30.14 -11.77
N PRO A 418 9.17 -29.16 -12.64
CA PRO A 418 9.05 -27.74 -12.30
C PRO A 418 7.66 -27.39 -11.75
N VAL A 419 7.61 -26.57 -10.69
CA VAL A 419 6.36 -26.22 -9.99
C VAL A 419 5.45 -25.35 -10.86
N ALA A 420 6.04 -24.53 -11.73
CA ALA A 420 5.32 -23.63 -12.63
C ALA A 420 4.57 -24.36 -13.78
N ASP A 421 4.84 -25.66 -14.01
CA ASP A 421 4.25 -26.41 -15.12
C ASP A 421 2.75 -26.73 -14.94
N ASP A 422 2.23 -26.69 -13.70
CA ASP A 422 0.83 -27.02 -13.40
C ASP A 422 0.31 -26.21 -12.19
N PHE A 423 -0.98 -26.28 -11.95
CA PHE A 423 -1.59 -25.79 -10.72
C PHE A 423 -1.35 -26.76 -9.58
N HIS A 424 -1.10 -26.21 -8.40
CA HIS A 424 -1.01 -26.97 -7.15
C HIS A 424 -1.89 -26.35 -6.08
N VAL A 425 -2.36 -27.18 -5.16
CA VAL A 425 -3.05 -26.71 -3.96
C VAL A 425 -2.03 -26.58 -2.85
N PHE A 426 -1.74 -25.35 -2.45
CA PHE A 426 -0.87 -25.05 -1.30
C PHE A 426 -1.75 -24.76 -0.10
N GLY A 427 -1.41 -25.28 1.08
CA GLY A 427 -2.22 -25.03 2.25
C GLY A 427 -1.55 -25.31 3.58
N ILE A 428 -2.27 -24.96 4.64
CA ILE A 428 -1.95 -25.31 6.02
C ILE A 428 -3.20 -25.86 6.73
N GLU A 429 -2.99 -26.76 7.67
CA GLU A 429 -3.92 -27.03 8.78
C GLU A 429 -3.32 -26.41 10.04
N TRP A 430 -3.95 -25.37 10.55
CA TRP A 430 -3.54 -24.62 11.73
C TRP A 430 -4.53 -24.83 12.86
N GLU A 431 -4.05 -25.42 13.95
CA GLU A 431 -4.80 -25.69 15.17
C GLU A 431 -3.99 -25.15 16.36
N PRO A 432 -4.56 -25.07 17.58
CA PRO A 432 -3.79 -24.70 18.76
C PRO A 432 -2.51 -25.54 18.89
N GLU A 433 -1.36 -24.87 18.99
CA GLU A 433 -0.02 -25.46 19.15
C GLU A 433 0.45 -26.35 17.99
N ILE A 434 -0.19 -26.32 16.82
CA ILE A 434 0.29 -27.06 15.65
C ILE A 434 -0.10 -26.42 14.32
N ILE A 435 0.86 -26.31 13.41
CA ILE A 435 0.63 -25.95 12.01
C ILE A 435 1.20 -27.07 11.14
N ARG A 436 0.43 -27.55 10.17
CA ARG A 436 0.86 -28.57 9.20
C ARG A 436 0.72 -28.03 7.80
N TRP A 437 1.81 -27.97 7.03
CA TRP A 437 1.76 -27.52 5.65
C TRP A 437 1.44 -28.69 4.73
N THR A 438 0.58 -28.42 3.76
CA THR A 438 0.12 -29.36 2.76
C THR A 438 0.45 -28.86 1.35
N ILE A 439 0.78 -29.82 0.48
CA ILE A 439 0.83 -29.62 -0.97
C ILE A 439 -0.04 -30.71 -1.59
N ASN A 440 -1.03 -30.32 -2.38
CA ASN A 440 -2.02 -31.21 -2.98
C ASN A 440 -2.70 -32.15 -1.95
N GLY A 441 -2.92 -31.63 -0.73
CA GLY A 441 -3.51 -32.36 0.39
C GLY A 441 -2.56 -33.27 1.17
N GLU A 442 -1.28 -33.38 0.77
CA GLU A 442 -0.28 -34.18 1.48
C GLU A 442 0.56 -33.32 2.42
N VAL A 443 0.63 -33.69 3.71
CA VAL A 443 1.45 -32.99 4.70
C VAL A 443 2.93 -33.23 4.43
N PHE A 444 3.72 -32.15 4.36
CA PHE A 444 5.17 -32.23 4.23
C PHE A 444 5.94 -31.59 5.38
N HIS A 445 5.37 -30.57 6.03
CA HIS A 445 6.00 -29.87 7.16
C HIS A 445 5.04 -29.77 8.34
N THR A 446 5.59 -29.69 9.55
CA THR A 446 4.84 -29.50 10.79
C THR A 446 5.66 -28.65 11.75
N ALA A 447 5.03 -27.63 12.31
CA ALA A 447 5.56 -26.80 13.38
C ALA A 447 4.71 -26.96 14.65
N THR A 448 5.37 -27.08 15.80
CA THR A 448 4.78 -27.09 17.15
C THR A 448 5.66 -26.24 18.08
N PRO A 449 5.21 -25.86 19.29
CA PRO A 449 6.07 -25.17 20.25
C PRO A 449 7.42 -25.86 20.49
N GLU A 450 7.48 -27.20 20.47
CA GLU A 450 8.73 -27.95 20.62
C GLU A 450 9.68 -27.81 19.43
N THR A 451 9.16 -27.60 18.22
CA THR A 451 9.99 -27.42 17.02
C THR A 451 10.52 -25.99 16.90
N LEU A 452 10.09 -25.05 17.76
CA LEU A 452 10.60 -23.67 17.79
C LEU A 452 11.96 -23.52 18.49
N TYR A 453 12.53 -24.61 19.03
CA TYR A 453 13.84 -24.63 19.70
C TYR A 453 14.02 -23.58 20.81
N GLY A 454 12.93 -23.27 21.52
CA GLY A 454 12.89 -22.27 22.59
C GLY A 454 12.38 -20.89 22.17
N GLY A 455 11.98 -20.72 20.90
CA GLY A 455 11.21 -19.57 20.43
C GLY A 455 9.80 -19.51 21.03
N THR A 456 9.20 -18.31 21.01
CA THR A 456 7.84 -18.08 21.52
C THR A 456 6.81 -18.49 20.48
N TRP A 457 5.82 -19.29 20.87
CA TRP A 457 4.64 -19.55 20.04
C TRP A 457 3.77 -18.29 19.99
N VAL A 458 3.53 -17.75 18.80
CA VAL A 458 2.74 -16.52 18.55
C VAL A 458 1.65 -16.77 17.50
N PHE A 459 1.25 -18.03 17.28
CA PHE A 459 0.26 -18.41 16.26
C PHE A 459 -1.06 -18.81 16.93
N ASP A 460 -1.56 -17.95 17.80
CA ASP A 460 -2.71 -18.19 18.69
C ASP A 460 -3.71 -17.00 18.76
N HIS A 461 -3.65 -16.12 17.76
CA HIS A 461 -4.53 -14.98 17.55
C HIS A 461 -4.90 -14.85 16.06
N ASP A 462 -5.70 -13.85 15.67
CA ASP A 462 -6.19 -13.74 14.30
C ASP A 462 -5.05 -13.40 13.33
N PHE A 463 -5.08 -14.01 12.14
CA PHE A 463 -4.16 -13.72 11.03
C PHE A 463 -4.97 -13.32 9.79
N PHE A 464 -4.36 -12.52 8.92
CA PHE A 464 -4.89 -12.20 7.59
C PHE A 464 -3.99 -12.79 6.50
N ILE A 465 -4.54 -12.92 5.28
CA ILE A 465 -3.89 -13.56 4.13
C ILE A 465 -3.19 -12.51 3.28
N LEU A 466 -2.04 -12.87 2.68
CA LEU A 466 -1.34 -12.11 1.66
C LEU A 466 -1.03 -12.98 0.43
N ILE A 467 -1.12 -12.36 -0.75
CA ILE A 467 -0.68 -12.90 -2.04
C ILE A 467 0.16 -11.85 -2.78
N ASN A 468 1.31 -12.24 -3.32
CA ASN A 468 2.15 -11.33 -4.10
C ASN A 468 3.10 -12.08 -5.05
N VAL A 469 3.67 -11.32 -5.99
CA VAL A 469 4.84 -11.74 -6.78
C VAL A 469 5.95 -10.71 -6.62
N ALA A 470 6.93 -10.95 -5.77
CA ALA A 470 8.09 -10.06 -5.67
C ALA A 470 9.06 -10.30 -6.84
N VAL A 471 9.81 -9.26 -7.22
CA VAL A 471 10.85 -9.29 -8.25
C VAL A 471 12.15 -8.82 -7.63
N GLY A 472 13.16 -9.68 -7.64
CA GLY A 472 14.40 -9.41 -6.94
C GLY A 472 14.30 -9.64 -5.42
N GLY A 473 15.41 -9.39 -4.73
CA GLY A 473 15.52 -9.62 -3.30
C GLY A 473 16.80 -10.35 -2.93
N SER A 474 17.16 -10.27 -1.65
CA SER A 474 18.39 -10.89 -1.13
C SER A 474 18.41 -12.41 -1.28
N TRP A 475 17.24 -13.05 -1.17
CA TRP A 475 17.10 -14.49 -1.31
C TRP A 475 16.96 -14.95 -2.77
N PRO A 476 16.01 -14.45 -3.59
CA PRO A 476 15.93 -14.84 -4.99
C PRO A 476 17.14 -14.40 -5.82
N GLY A 477 17.78 -13.28 -5.46
CA GLY A 477 18.71 -12.55 -6.33
C GLY A 477 17.93 -11.70 -7.34
N SER A 478 18.61 -10.89 -8.14
CA SER A 478 17.95 -10.09 -9.19
C SER A 478 17.55 -10.95 -10.39
N PRO A 479 16.57 -10.51 -11.20
CA PRO A 479 16.41 -10.98 -12.57
C PRO A 479 17.71 -10.85 -13.38
N ASP A 480 17.86 -11.71 -14.38
CA ASP A 480 18.96 -11.68 -15.36
C ASP A 480 18.47 -11.91 -16.79
N ASP A 481 19.38 -11.98 -17.77
CA ASP A 481 19.07 -12.18 -19.20
C ASP A 481 18.26 -13.47 -19.50
N THR A 482 18.06 -14.37 -18.54
CA THR A 482 17.23 -15.58 -18.66
C THR A 482 15.81 -15.40 -18.14
N THR A 483 15.50 -14.26 -17.52
CA THR A 483 14.19 -13.96 -16.96
C THR A 483 13.32 -13.32 -18.03
N GLU A 484 12.24 -13.99 -18.42
CA GLU A 484 11.31 -13.45 -19.40
C GLU A 484 10.16 -12.73 -18.69
N PHE A 485 9.83 -11.51 -19.10
CA PHE A 485 8.67 -10.75 -18.62
C PHE A 485 7.64 -10.54 -19.75
N PRO A 486 6.33 -10.35 -19.43
CA PRO A 486 5.75 -10.42 -18.09
C PRO A 486 5.65 -11.84 -17.54
N GLN A 487 5.46 -11.97 -16.23
CA GLN A 487 5.28 -13.24 -15.52
C GLN A 487 4.04 -13.18 -14.66
N GLU A 488 3.30 -14.29 -14.61
CA GLU A 488 1.98 -14.33 -14.01
C GLU A 488 1.89 -15.41 -12.93
N MET A 489 1.36 -15.04 -11.78
CA MET A 489 0.81 -15.99 -10.80
C MET A 489 -0.70 -16.05 -11.01
N LEU A 490 -1.21 -17.24 -11.29
CA LEU A 490 -2.64 -17.49 -11.47
C LEU A 490 -3.20 -18.12 -10.20
N VAL A 491 -4.23 -17.50 -9.61
CA VAL A 491 -4.90 -17.99 -8.42
C VAL A 491 -6.34 -18.35 -8.79
N ASP A 492 -6.67 -19.63 -8.73
CA ASP A 492 -8.01 -20.16 -9.03
C ASP A 492 -8.99 -19.89 -7.89
N TRP A 493 -8.58 -20.16 -6.65
CA TRP A 493 -9.37 -19.82 -5.47
C TRP A 493 -8.48 -19.74 -4.23
N VAL A 494 -8.97 -19.02 -3.22
CA VAL A 494 -8.51 -19.08 -1.83
C VAL A 494 -9.68 -19.51 -0.95
N ARG A 495 -9.48 -20.51 -0.11
CA ARG A 495 -10.53 -21.07 0.77
C ARG A 495 -10.02 -21.24 2.18
N VAL A 496 -10.85 -20.83 3.14
CA VAL A 496 -10.63 -20.97 4.58
C VAL A 496 -11.73 -21.86 5.15
N TYR A 497 -11.34 -22.87 5.91
CA TYR A 497 -12.23 -23.81 6.58
C TYR A 497 -11.99 -23.80 8.08
N GLN A 498 -13.03 -24.06 8.87
CA GLN A 498 -12.93 -24.29 10.32
C GLN A 498 -13.60 -25.61 10.70
N ARG A 499 -13.19 -26.19 11.83
CA ARG A 499 -13.84 -27.39 12.38
C ARG A 499 -15.08 -27.00 13.18
N ASN A 500 -16.23 -27.57 12.81
CA ASN A 500 -17.50 -27.44 13.55
C ASN A 500 -17.64 -28.47 14.67
#